data_AF-A0A4Q4YE26-F1
#
_entry.id   AF-A0A4Q4YE26-F1
#
_cell.length_a   1.000
_cell.length_b   1.000
_cell.length_c   1.000
_cell.angle_alpha   90.00
_cell.angle_beta   90.00
_cell.angle_gamma   90.00
#
_symmetry.space_group_name_H-M   'P 1'
#
loop_
_entity.id
_entity.type
_entity.pdbx_description
1 polymer ?
#
loop_
_entity_poly.entity_id
_entity_poly.type
_entity_poly.pdbx_seq_one_letter_code
_entity_poly.pdbx_strand_id
1 'polypeptide(L)'
;MASNSEPLKASEKQSLTAETNPVPAPEQTYDSPGKKRRLHVPAAARPWFILFVHGACCVAVALAVALGLDGYMAGDDSNPRLVDGRLLLRVSDITTMVSVALVIIRIIVGWWSAIILWASGRYMLHRAAARTDHRTVSRMIRSKLPPWLQSVRNFPTGFPAWTISAALLAILIQAFISPILTGSINWNATFRISNTAVSVSSADPTAAPGVWYWYNAQGSFDKRAYLRSAAGYASSAWADPSTVDPHGNSLVGNGCRHIVNDDGLPRNSVLVDALLPCINVNSISWYRPDDVIPEDDWGVSGQELTLVDDDPWYYYRAGVTLVYDVNRTRETPNPYDRLPSADTFSGNMTVALMVYRRTYDVDPICQMLPNTIFGDMGALPYVVRERLPTAGNENCYLVGRIDFTAGVTRSSRATYISPRLVEDTTPIEDVVYEPHPWVWDAIWMMPDLMTMLAVMNTSQLPTYNNIDDYVGNMVRQGYLGAWDMLSHSFDRPESAESYSAFPAESRLLADVSFVRVFTWLGLCLLMTISGVLLLGAVLRADDLMPPEKLRGEERIGYAAPQTLLDIMLG
;
A
#
# COMPACT_ATOMS: atom_id res chain seq x y z
N MET A 1 21.62 -43.36 20.16
CA MET A 1 20.25 -43.66 19.70
C MET A 1 19.98 -42.70 18.55
N ALA A 2 20.44 -42.97 17.31
CA ALA A 2 19.78 -43.80 16.27
C ALA A 2 18.29 -43.41 16.12
N SER A 3 17.78 -42.93 14.98
CA SER A 3 17.95 -43.45 13.61
C SER A 3 17.60 -42.40 12.54
N ASN A 4 18.32 -42.46 11.42
CA ASN A 4 17.99 -41.88 10.11
C ASN A 4 16.74 -42.54 9.49
N SER A 5 16.08 -41.83 8.56
CA SER A 5 15.48 -42.44 7.37
C SER A 5 15.12 -41.39 6.30
N GLU A 6 15.89 -41.38 5.20
CA GLU A 6 15.41 -41.02 3.86
C GLU A 6 14.40 -42.08 3.36
N PRO A 7 13.65 -41.78 2.28
CA PRO A 7 13.54 -42.81 1.25
C PRO A 7 13.60 -42.30 -0.21
N LEU A 8 14.47 -42.98 -0.96
CA LEU A 8 14.24 -43.75 -2.19
C LEU A 8 13.89 -43.05 -3.52
N LYS A 9 14.93 -42.99 -4.36
CA LYS A 9 14.88 -43.11 -5.84
C LYS A 9 14.61 -44.56 -6.26
N ALA A 10 13.75 -44.74 -7.28
CA ALA A 10 13.65 -45.90 -8.19
C ALA A 10 12.65 -45.50 -9.30
N SER A 11 12.68 -45.94 -10.57
CA SER A 11 13.51 -46.89 -11.29
C SER A 11 13.40 -46.56 -12.78
N GLU A 12 14.54 -46.65 -13.41
CA GLU A 12 14.80 -46.84 -14.84
C GLU A 12 13.98 -48.03 -15.40
N LYS A 13 13.39 -47.85 -16.60
CA LYS A 13 12.99 -48.95 -17.48
C LYS A 13 13.54 -48.68 -18.88
N GLN A 14 14.58 -49.44 -19.21
CA GLN A 14 15.07 -49.67 -20.56
C GLN A 14 13.99 -50.37 -21.41
N SER A 15 13.88 -49.96 -22.67
CA SER A 15 13.19 -50.69 -23.73
C SER A 15 14.07 -50.68 -24.97
N LEU A 16 14.64 -51.83 -25.27
CA LEU A 16 15.52 -52.14 -26.39
C LEU A 16 14.71 -52.33 -27.69
N THR A 17 15.18 -51.70 -28.77
CA THR A 17 15.21 -52.14 -30.18
C THR A 17 14.05 -52.94 -30.80
N ALA A 18 13.48 -52.37 -31.87
CA ALA A 18 13.08 -53.12 -33.05
C ALA A 18 13.41 -52.31 -34.32
N GLU A 19 14.53 -52.66 -34.94
CA GLU A 19 14.92 -52.27 -36.30
C GLU A 19 13.91 -52.88 -37.28
N THR A 20 13.23 -52.05 -38.08
CA THR A 20 12.40 -52.52 -39.19
C THR A 20 12.77 -51.77 -40.47
N ASN A 21 13.15 -52.55 -41.47
CA ASN A 21 13.57 -52.11 -42.80
C ASN A 21 12.53 -51.18 -43.48
N PRO A 22 12.98 -50.21 -44.29
CA PRO A 22 12.09 -49.37 -45.06
C PRO A 22 11.50 -50.15 -46.25
N VAL A 23 10.16 -50.22 -46.29
CA VAL A 23 9.38 -50.60 -47.48
C VAL A 23 9.38 -49.42 -48.46
N PRO A 24 9.64 -49.61 -49.77
CA PRO A 24 9.56 -48.54 -50.75
C PRO A 24 8.08 -48.26 -51.07
N ALA A 25 7.62 -47.06 -50.73
CA ALA A 25 6.30 -46.54 -51.09
C ALA A 25 6.38 -45.67 -52.36
N PRO A 26 5.29 -45.57 -53.13
CA PRO A 26 5.31 -45.40 -54.58
C PRO A 26 5.57 -43.97 -55.04
N GLU A 27 6.09 -43.86 -56.27
CA GLU A 27 6.22 -42.63 -57.05
C GLU A 27 4.98 -41.74 -56.93
N GLN A 28 5.11 -40.66 -56.15
CA GLN A 28 4.19 -39.54 -56.19
C GLN A 28 4.60 -38.58 -57.29
N THR A 29 3.69 -38.45 -58.25
CA THR A 29 3.72 -37.52 -59.36
C THR A 29 3.92 -36.10 -58.85
N TYR A 30 4.98 -35.44 -59.31
CA TYR A 30 5.24 -34.02 -59.04
C TYR A 30 4.14 -33.15 -59.67
N ASP A 31 3.18 -32.73 -58.85
CA ASP A 31 2.29 -31.64 -59.22
C ASP A 31 3.04 -30.31 -59.10
N SER A 32 3.11 -29.63 -60.24
CA SER A 32 3.79 -28.36 -60.46
C SER A 32 3.35 -27.30 -59.42
N PRO A 33 4.28 -26.59 -58.75
CA PRO A 33 3.93 -25.59 -57.76
C PRO A 33 3.17 -24.44 -58.41
N GLY A 34 1.91 -24.30 -58.03
CA GLY A 34 1.05 -23.17 -58.37
C GLY A 34 1.76 -21.85 -58.07
N LYS A 35 1.91 -21.03 -59.11
CA LYS A 35 2.39 -19.64 -59.07
C LYS A 35 1.60 -18.86 -58.01
N LYS A 36 2.11 -18.80 -56.76
CA LYS A 36 1.61 -17.86 -55.74
C LYS A 36 1.81 -16.45 -56.29
N ARG A 37 0.71 -15.81 -56.74
CA ARG A 37 0.67 -14.38 -57.10
C ARG A 37 1.12 -13.58 -55.88
N ARG A 38 2.41 -13.25 -55.80
CA ARG A 38 2.92 -12.28 -54.82
C ARG A 38 2.32 -10.93 -55.20
N LEU A 39 1.43 -10.41 -54.37
CA LEU A 39 0.86 -9.07 -54.49
C LEU A 39 2.03 -8.08 -54.61
N HIS A 40 2.26 -7.55 -55.81
CA HIS A 40 3.37 -6.65 -56.09
C HIS A 40 2.94 -5.24 -55.68
N VAL A 41 3.27 -4.86 -54.44
CA VAL A 41 3.17 -3.46 -54.02
C VAL A 41 4.23 -2.67 -54.81
N PRO A 42 3.83 -1.61 -55.55
CA PRO A 42 4.76 -0.76 -56.27
C PRO A 42 5.89 -0.28 -55.36
N ALA A 43 7.14 -0.27 -55.84
CA ALA A 43 8.30 0.09 -55.01
C ALA A 43 8.13 1.45 -54.32
N ALA A 44 7.54 2.43 -55.01
CA ALA A 44 7.25 3.76 -54.49
C ALA A 44 6.14 3.80 -53.42
N ALA A 45 5.24 2.80 -53.36
CA ALA A 45 4.16 2.74 -52.37
C ALA A 45 4.60 2.13 -51.02
N ARG A 46 5.72 1.40 -50.99
CA ARG A 46 6.26 0.79 -49.78
C ARG A 46 6.59 1.77 -48.65
N PRO A 47 7.33 2.88 -48.88
CA PRO A 47 7.66 3.82 -47.80
C PRO A 47 6.43 4.52 -47.23
N TRP A 48 5.41 4.79 -48.06
CA TRP A 48 4.13 5.32 -47.60
C TRP A 48 3.42 4.34 -46.67
N PHE A 49 3.33 3.07 -47.07
CA PHE A 49 2.71 2.04 -46.24
C PHE A 49 3.39 1.92 -44.88
N ILE A 50 4.72 1.79 -44.84
CA ILE A 50 5.49 1.65 -43.58
C ILE A 50 5.26 2.86 -42.66
N LEU A 51 5.20 4.08 -43.23
CA LEU A 51 4.96 5.31 -42.48
C LEU A 51 3.58 5.34 -41.82
N PHE A 52 2.53 4.94 -42.54
CA PHE A 52 1.18 4.89 -41.99
C PHE A 52 1.05 3.78 -40.94
N VAL A 53 1.68 2.62 -41.16
CA VAL A 53 1.74 1.56 -40.14
C VAL A 53 2.41 2.06 -38.87
N HIS A 54 3.53 2.79 -38.97
CA HIS A 54 4.17 3.42 -37.82
C HIS A 54 3.20 4.33 -37.05
N GLY A 55 2.57 5.29 -37.74
CA GLY A 55 1.63 6.22 -37.11
C GLY A 55 0.46 5.50 -36.43
N ALA A 56 -0.11 4.49 -37.09
CA ALA A 56 -1.20 3.68 -36.54
C ALA A 56 -0.76 2.90 -35.29
N CYS A 57 0.44 2.28 -35.30
CA CYS A 57 0.99 1.59 -34.14
C CYS A 57 1.22 2.55 -32.96
N CYS A 58 1.76 3.75 -33.20
CA CYS A 58 1.97 4.75 -32.16
C CYS A 58 0.65 5.21 -31.54
N VAL A 59 -0.37 5.48 -32.35
CA VAL A 59 -1.71 5.85 -31.85
C VAL A 59 -2.32 4.70 -31.04
N ALA A 60 -2.25 3.46 -31.55
CA ALA A 60 -2.79 2.30 -30.85
C ALA A 60 -2.13 2.08 -29.48
N VAL A 61 -0.79 2.19 -29.39
CA VAL A 61 -0.06 2.06 -28.13
C VAL A 61 -0.40 3.20 -27.17
N ALA A 62 -0.44 4.44 -27.64
CA ALA A 62 -0.79 5.58 -26.79
C ALA A 62 -2.20 5.44 -26.20
N LEU A 63 -3.18 5.04 -27.02
CA LEU A 63 -4.54 4.81 -26.56
C LEU A 63 -4.64 3.60 -25.61
N ALA A 64 -3.91 2.51 -25.89
CA ALA A 64 -3.89 1.34 -25.01
C ALA A 64 -3.32 1.68 -23.62
N VAL A 65 -2.26 2.49 -23.55
CA VAL A 65 -1.69 2.96 -22.27
C VAL A 65 -2.65 3.93 -21.59
N ALA A 66 -3.15 4.94 -22.31
CA ALA A 66 -4.01 5.98 -21.75
C ALA A 66 -5.37 5.47 -21.26
N LEU A 67 -6.00 4.54 -21.99
CA LEU A 67 -7.36 4.08 -21.68
C LEU A 67 -7.40 2.70 -21.03
N GLY A 68 -6.39 1.86 -21.28
CA GLY A 68 -6.37 0.47 -20.81
C GLY A 68 -5.55 0.27 -19.54
N LEU A 69 -4.51 1.09 -19.30
CA LEU A 69 -3.66 0.96 -18.13
C LEU A 69 -4.01 1.94 -17.01
N ASP A 70 -4.57 3.11 -17.32
CA ASP A 70 -4.94 4.05 -16.27
C ASP A 70 -6.01 3.45 -15.33
N GLY A 71 -5.71 3.44 -14.04
CA GLY A 71 -6.56 2.81 -13.01
C GLY A 71 -6.49 1.27 -12.98
N TYR A 72 -5.67 0.62 -13.80
CA TYR A 72 -5.51 -0.83 -13.77
C TYR A 72 -4.81 -1.29 -12.49
N MET A 73 -5.39 -2.25 -11.78
CA MET A 73 -4.82 -2.85 -10.56
C MET A 73 -4.04 -4.12 -10.88
N ALA A 74 -2.73 -3.99 -11.04
CA ALA A 74 -1.84 -5.12 -11.28
C ALA A 74 -1.68 -5.99 -10.03
N GLY A 75 -1.45 -7.29 -10.26
CA GLY A 75 -1.05 -8.21 -9.21
C GLY A 75 0.40 -8.03 -8.80
N ASP A 76 0.65 -8.18 -7.51
CA ASP A 76 1.99 -8.39 -6.95
C ASP A 76 2.43 -9.88 -7.08
N ASP A 77 3.69 -10.18 -6.76
CA ASP A 77 4.28 -11.51 -6.86
C ASP A 77 3.63 -12.56 -5.96
N SER A 78 3.02 -12.13 -4.87
CA SER A 78 2.21 -12.93 -3.93
C SER A 78 0.86 -13.37 -4.50
N ASN A 79 0.33 -12.67 -5.52
CA ASN A 79 -1.00 -12.95 -6.06
C ASN A 79 -0.98 -14.09 -7.10
N PRO A 80 -2.02 -14.95 -7.12
CA PRO A 80 -2.18 -15.93 -8.19
C PRO A 80 -2.42 -15.21 -9.53
N ARG A 81 -1.93 -15.80 -10.63
CA ARG A 81 -2.08 -15.23 -11.98
C ARG A 81 -3.52 -15.26 -12.51
N LEU A 82 -4.38 -16.06 -11.90
CA LEU A 82 -5.79 -16.17 -12.27
C LEU A 82 -6.63 -15.81 -11.04
N VAL A 83 -7.37 -14.71 -11.11
CA VAL A 83 -8.29 -14.24 -10.06
C VAL A 83 -9.66 -14.09 -10.70
N ASP A 84 -10.69 -14.70 -10.11
CA ASP A 84 -12.07 -14.70 -10.63
C ASP A 84 -12.18 -15.18 -12.09
N GLY A 85 -11.35 -16.16 -12.48
CA GLY A 85 -11.31 -16.69 -13.85
C GLY A 85 -10.72 -15.72 -14.89
N ARG A 86 -10.16 -14.58 -14.47
CA ARG A 86 -9.49 -13.60 -15.34
C ARG A 86 -7.99 -13.62 -15.10
N LEU A 87 -7.23 -13.47 -16.19
CA LEU A 87 -5.78 -13.33 -16.11
C LEU A 87 -5.45 -11.98 -15.46
N LEU A 88 -4.77 -12.04 -14.33
CA LEU A 88 -4.26 -10.88 -13.63
C LEU A 88 -2.83 -10.61 -14.09
N LEU A 89 -2.65 -9.55 -14.88
CA LEU A 89 -1.32 -9.13 -15.32
C LEU A 89 -0.55 -8.50 -14.15
N ARG A 90 0.73 -8.87 -14.04
CA ARG A 90 1.69 -8.22 -13.13
C ARG A 90 2.32 -7.01 -13.79
N VAL A 91 2.98 -6.19 -12.99
CA VAL A 91 3.76 -5.04 -13.48
C VAL A 91 4.82 -5.45 -14.48
N SER A 92 5.50 -6.58 -14.25
CA SER A 92 6.51 -7.14 -15.15
C SER A 92 5.92 -7.55 -16.51
N ASP A 93 4.72 -8.13 -16.53
CA ASP A 93 4.04 -8.51 -17.79
C ASP A 93 3.70 -7.26 -18.62
N ILE A 94 3.13 -6.23 -17.97
CA ILE A 94 2.70 -4.98 -18.63
C ILE A 94 3.91 -4.21 -19.16
N THR A 95 4.94 -4.02 -18.35
CA THR A 95 6.17 -3.34 -18.77
C THR A 95 6.88 -4.07 -19.91
N THR A 96 6.84 -5.41 -19.91
CA THR A 96 7.36 -6.24 -21.01
C THR A 96 6.54 -6.02 -22.29
N MET A 97 5.21 -6.04 -22.22
CA MET A 97 4.34 -5.78 -23.38
C MET A 97 4.58 -4.39 -23.99
N VAL A 98 4.69 -3.35 -23.15
CA VAL A 98 5.02 -1.99 -23.59
C VAL A 98 6.41 -1.95 -24.25
N SER A 99 7.40 -2.62 -23.67
CA SER A 99 8.75 -2.70 -24.23
C SER A 99 8.78 -3.41 -25.59
N VAL A 100 8.06 -4.52 -25.73
CA VAL A 100 7.92 -5.25 -27.01
C VAL A 100 7.27 -4.36 -28.07
N ALA A 101 6.19 -3.65 -27.71
CA ALA A 101 5.52 -2.73 -28.62
C ALA A 101 6.46 -1.59 -29.08
N LEU A 102 7.25 -1.02 -28.17
CA LEU A 102 8.27 -0.01 -28.49
C LEU A 102 9.37 -0.54 -29.40
N VAL A 103 9.82 -1.79 -29.21
CA VAL A 103 10.81 -2.43 -30.09
C VAL A 103 10.23 -2.62 -31.50
N ILE A 104 8.99 -3.07 -31.63
CA ILE A 104 8.32 -3.22 -32.93
C ILE A 104 8.25 -1.86 -33.65
N ILE A 105 7.80 -0.81 -32.95
CA ILE A 105 7.75 0.57 -33.48
C ILE A 105 9.15 1.00 -33.94
N ARG A 106 10.19 0.75 -33.14
CA ARG A 106 11.58 1.11 -33.48
C ARG A 106 12.10 0.38 -34.71
N ILE A 107 11.75 -0.89 -34.91
CA ILE A 107 12.10 -1.65 -36.13
C ILE A 107 11.40 -1.06 -37.36
N ILE A 108 10.10 -0.74 -37.24
CA ILE A 108 9.32 -0.12 -38.33
C ILE A 108 9.93 1.24 -38.71
N VAL A 109 10.23 2.08 -37.71
CA VAL A 109 10.92 3.36 -37.92
C VAL A 109 12.28 3.14 -38.55
N GLY A 110 13.11 2.24 -38.02
CA GLY A 110 14.46 1.99 -38.52
C GLY A 110 14.46 1.55 -39.98
N TRP A 111 13.52 0.68 -40.37
CA TRP A 111 13.36 0.27 -41.76
C TRP A 111 12.96 1.44 -42.66
N TRP A 112 12.00 2.25 -42.23
CA TRP A 112 11.58 3.44 -42.96
C TRP A 112 12.72 4.45 -43.09
N SER A 113 13.41 4.76 -41.99
CA SER A 113 14.53 5.69 -41.94
C SER A 113 15.66 5.28 -42.87
N ALA A 114 15.99 3.99 -42.96
CA ALA A 114 17.01 3.49 -43.88
C ALA A 114 16.66 3.76 -45.35
N ILE A 115 15.40 3.50 -45.75
CA ILE A 115 14.91 3.77 -47.12
C ILE A 115 15.00 5.27 -47.43
N ILE A 116 14.58 6.10 -46.48
CA ILE A 116 14.52 7.54 -46.65
C ILE A 116 15.90 8.18 -46.65
N LEU A 117 16.81 7.74 -45.79
CA LEU A 117 18.21 8.16 -45.77
C LEU A 117 18.87 7.88 -47.11
N TRP A 118 18.63 6.68 -47.64
CA TRP A 118 19.14 6.28 -48.95
C TRP A 118 18.56 7.17 -50.08
N ALA A 119 17.24 7.32 -50.13
CA ALA A 119 16.56 8.14 -51.13
C ALA A 119 16.99 9.62 -51.05
N SER A 120 17.13 10.16 -49.84
CA SER A 120 17.59 11.54 -49.62
C SER A 120 19.04 11.72 -50.06
N GLY A 121 19.90 10.75 -49.79
CA GLY A 121 21.28 10.73 -50.26
C GLY A 121 21.38 10.75 -51.78
N ARG A 122 20.55 9.94 -52.47
CA ARG A 122 20.44 9.94 -53.93
C ARG A 122 19.94 11.25 -54.50
N TYR A 123 18.87 11.79 -53.92
CA TYR A 123 18.34 13.09 -54.30
C TYR A 123 19.42 14.19 -54.21
N MET A 124 20.18 14.19 -53.11
CA MET A 124 21.31 15.11 -52.91
C MET A 124 22.42 14.91 -53.95
N LEU A 125 22.77 13.65 -54.27
CA LEU A 125 23.76 13.31 -55.30
C LEU A 125 23.32 13.77 -56.69
N HIS A 126 22.08 13.48 -57.09
CA HIS A 126 21.53 13.92 -58.38
C HIS A 126 21.54 15.45 -58.49
N ARG A 127 21.14 16.14 -57.42
CA ARG A 127 21.14 17.61 -57.38
C ARG A 127 22.54 18.22 -57.40
N ALA A 128 23.52 17.57 -56.75
CA ALA A 128 24.91 18.03 -56.74
C ALA A 128 25.62 17.77 -58.08
N ALA A 129 25.36 16.62 -58.71
CA ALA A 129 25.83 16.30 -60.05
C ALA A 129 25.32 17.33 -61.08
N ALA A 130 24.06 17.74 -60.98
CA ALA A 130 23.47 18.78 -61.81
C ALA A 130 24.09 20.18 -61.59
N ARG A 131 24.78 20.42 -60.47
CA ARG A 131 25.43 21.70 -60.13
C ARG A 131 26.96 21.70 -60.32
N THR A 132 27.53 20.65 -60.92
CA THR A 132 28.98 20.54 -61.22
C THR A 132 29.90 20.70 -59.99
N ASP A 133 29.46 20.34 -58.78
CA ASP A 133 30.27 20.46 -57.56
C ASP A 133 30.68 19.08 -56.99
N HIS A 134 31.50 18.38 -57.76
CA HIS A 134 31.97 17.01 -57.47
C HIS A 134 32.85 16.92 -56.20
N ARG A 135 33.49 18.04 -55.82
CA ARG A 135 34.36 18.13 -54.64
C ARG A 135 33.57 18.06 -53.34
N THR A 136 32.38 18.67 -53.31
CA THR A 136 31.54 18.72 -52.12
C THR A 136 30.90 17.37 -51.80
N VAL A 137 30.56 16.58 -52.84
CA VAL A 137 30.09 15.19 -52.70
C VAL A 137 31.17 14.27 -52.15
N SER A 138 32.39 14.31 -52.71
CA SER A 138 33.51 13.51 -52.22
C SER A 138 33.85 13.83 -50.77
N ARG A 139 33.76 15.12 -50.38
CA ARG A 139 33.98 15.56 -49.01
C ARG A 139 32.91 15.05 -48.05
N MET A 140 31.63 15.06 -48.43
CA MET A 140 30.53 14.48 -47.63
C MET A 140 30.72 12.99 -47.37
N ILE A 141 31.08 12.22 -48.40
CA ILE A 141 31.31 10.77 -48.27
C ILE A 141 32.48 10.51 -47.32
N ARG A 142 33.56 11.30 -47.42
CA ARG A 142 34.76 11.13 -46.58
C ARG A 142 34.56 11.53 -45.11
N SER A 143 33.71 12.52 -44.85
CA SER A 143 33.51 13.09 -43.51
C SER A 143 32.34 12.48 -42.75
N LYS A 144 31.49 11.67 -43.39
CA LYS A 144 30.26 11.09 -42.83
C LYS A 144 29.31 12.13 -42.21
N LEU A 145 29.47 13.43 -42.51
CA LEU A 145 28.69 14.53 -41.92
C LEU A 145 27.98 15.36 -43.01
N PRO A 146 26.75 15.83 -42.74
CA PRO A 146 26.08 16.80 -43.61
C PRO A 146 26.90 18.09 -43.80
N PRO A 147 26.82 18.74 -44.98
CA PRO A 147 27.68 19.87 -45.33
C PRO A 147 27.46 21.13 -44.47
N TRP A 148 26.32 21.25 -43.80
CA TRP A 148 26.00 22.38 -42.91
C TRP A 148 26.61 22.25 -41.51
N LEU A 149 26.87 21.03 -41.04
CA LEU A 149 27.56 20.78 -39.76
C LEU A 149 29.07 21.08 -39.85
N GLN A 150 29.62 21.13 -41.07
CA GLN A 150 31.03 21.41 -41.31
C GLN A 150 31.35 22.90 -41.46
N SER A 151 30.35 23.72 -41.80
CA SER A 151 30.52 25.16 -41.92
C SER A 151 29.19 25.89 -41.76
N VAL A 152 29.13 26.81 -40.80
CA VAL A 152 27.97 27.67 -40.50
C VAL A 152 27.55 28.52 -41.73
N ARG A 153 28.45 28.71 -42.70
CA ARG A 153 28.19 29.45 -43.94
C ARG A 153 27.40 28.65 -44.98
N ASN A 154 27.24 27.33 -44.80
CA ASN A 154 26.55 26.41 -45.70
C ASN A 154 25.17 26.00 -45.18
N PHE A 155 24.43 26.94 -44.59
CA PHE A 155 23.05 26.70 -44.17
C PHE A 155 22.18 26.26 -45.38
N PRO A 156 21.26 25.31 -45.21
CA PRO A 156 20.34 24.91 -46.28
C PRO A 156 19.55 26.12 -46.77
N THR A 157 19.72 26.50 -48.05
CA THR A 157 19.04 27.68 -48.63
C THR A 157 17.72 27.35 -49.33
N GLY A 158 17.40 26.06 -49.50
CA GLY A 158 16.22 25.63 -50.24
C GLY A 158 15.25 24.81 -49.40
N PHE A 159 13.95 24.95 -49.71
CA PHE A 159 12.87 24.18 -49.09
C PHE A 159 13.17 22.67 -49.01
N PRO A 160 13.61 21.98 -50.09
CA PRO A 160 13.94 20.55 -50.03
C PRO A 160 15.02 20.18 -49.00
N ALA A 161 16.04 21.05 -48.84
CA ALA A 161 17.14 20.80 -47.92
C ALA A 161 16.69 20.99 -46.46
N TRP A 162 15.82 21.97 -46.19
CA TRP A 162 15.19 22.14 -44.88
C TRP A 162 14.31 20.96 -44.50
N THR A 163 13.47 20.48 -45.41
CA THR A 163 12.64 19.29 -45.18
C THR A 163 13.45 18.03 -44.92
N ILE A 164 14.55 17.81 -45.65
CA ILE A 164 15.46 16.68 -45.38
C ILE A 164 16.08 16.83 -43.99
N SER A 165 16.63 18.00 -43.64
CA SER A 165 17.21 18.24 -42.32
C SER A 165 16.20 18.06 -41.18
N ALA A 166 14.97 18.54 -41.35
CA ALA A 166 13.90 18.37 -40.36
C ALA A 166 13.50 16.90 -40.19
N ALA A 167 13.39 16.13 -41.28
CA ALA A 167 13.13 14.69 -41.23
C ALA A 167 14.27 13.92 -40.55
N LEU A 168 15.53 14.28 -40.82
CA LEU A 168 16.70 13.69 -40.13
C LEU A 168 16.70 14.00 -38.63
N LEU A 169 16.34 15.22 -38.24
CA LEU A 169 16.19 15.58 -36.83
C LEU A 169 15.05 14.80 -36.16
N ALA A 170 13.91 14.65 -36.84
CA ALA A 170 12.80 13.85 -36.34
C ALA A 170 13.20 12.37 -36.16
N ILE A 171 13.93 11.79 -37.11
CA ILE A 171 14.52 10.44 -36.99
C ILE A 171 15.42 10.34 -35.76
N LEU A 172 16.28 11.33 -35.54
CA LEU A 172 17.19 11.37 -34.41
C LEU A 172 16.43 11.41 -33.08
N ILE A 173 15.46 12.32 -32.95
CA ILE A 173 14.61 12.42 -31.76
C ILE A 173 13.90 11.09 -31.50
N GLN A 174 13.32 10.48 -32.54
CA GLN A 174 12.59 9.23 -32.44
C GLN A 174 13.42 8.07 -31.85
N ALA A 175 14.74 8.09 -32.01
CA ALA A 175 15.63 7.09 -31.41
C ALA A 175 15.69 7.16 -29.88
N PHE A 176 15.31 8.29 -29.27
CA PHE A 176 15.48 8.58 -27.84
C PHE A 176 14.16 8.81 -27.07
N ILE A 177 12.99 8.78 -27.72
CA ILE A 177 11.72 9.09 -27.03
C ILE A 177 11.13 7.93 -26.22
N SER A 178 11.62 6.69 -26.37
CA SER A 178 11.06 5.52 -25.68
C SER A 178 10.91 5.68 -24.16
N PRO A 179 11.88 6.29 -23.43
CA PRO A 179 11.77 6.54 -22.00
C PRO A 179 10.58 7.42 -21.58
N ILE A 180 10.07 8.28 -22.47
CA ILE A 180 8.92 9.16 -22.16
C ILE A 180 7.67 8.30 -21.94
N LEU A 181 7.45 7.29 -22.78
CA LEU A 181 6.31 6.39 -22.65
C LEU A 181 6.49 5.40 -21.50
N THR A 182 7.66 4.78 -21.36
CA THR A 182 7.87 3.83 -20.24
C THR A 182 7.82 4.52 -18.89
N GLY A 183 8.31 5.77 -18.81
CA GLY A 183 8.20 6.61 -17.62
C GLY A 183 6.83 7.30 -17.47
N SER A 184 5.85 7.01 -18.32
CA SER A 184 4.50 7.58 -18.18
C SER A 184 3.61 6.79 -17.20
N ILE A 185 4.00 5.56 -16.85
CA ILE A 185 3.23 4.68 -15.97
C ILE A 185 3.89 4.67 -14.60
N ASN A 186 3.19 5.20 -13.60
CA ASN A 186 3.57 5.09 -12.20
C ASN A 186 2.80 3.94 -11.55
N TRP A 187 3.44 3.21 -10.65
CA TRP A 187 2.81 2.12 -9.91
C TRP A 187 2.68 2.52 -8.45
N ASN A 188 1.45 2.79 -8.01
CA ASN A 188 1.14 3.17 -6.65
C ASN A 188 0.66 1.96 -5.86
N ALA A 189 1.14 1.80 -4.62
CA ALA A 189 0.65 0.76 -3.73
C ALA A 189 -0.83 0.97 -3.42
N THR A 190 -1.63 -0.07 -3.64
CA THR A 190 -3.06 -0.08 -3.30
C THR A 190 -3.45 -1.48 -2.87
N PHE A 191 -4.72 -1.69 -2.53
CA PHE A 191 -5.24 -3.00 -2.21
C PHE A 191 -6.64 -3.15 -2.80
N ARG A 192 -7.05 -4.40 -2.98
CA ARG A 192 -8.42 -4.75 -3.33
C ARG A 192 -8.93 -5.74 -2.31
N ILE A 193 -10.10 -5.46 -1.76
CA ILE A 193 -10.79 -6.41 -0.88
C ILE A 193 -11.29 -7.56 -1.75
N SER A 194 -10.94 -8.79 -1.36
CA SER A 194 -11.38 -9.99 -2.05
C SER A 194 -12.89 -10.15 -1.96
N ASN A 195 -13.50 -10.74 -2.99
CA ASN A 195 -14.93 -11.07 -2.97
C ASN A 195 -15.18 -12.45 -2.32
N THR A 196 -14.12 -13.23 -2.07
CA THR A 196 -14.21 -14.53 -1.44
C THR A 196 -14.02 -14.39 0.06
N ALA A 197 -15.06 -14.75 0.81
CA ALA A 197 -14.97 -14.83 2.26
C ALA A 197 -14.07 -16.00 2.68
N VAL A 198 -13.25 -15.78 3.70
CA VAL A 198 -12.54 -16.81 4.45
C VAL A 198 -13.14 -16.87 5.85
N SER A 199 -13.24 -18.08 6.38
CA SER A 199 -13.69 -18.29 7.75
C SER A 199 -12.53 -18.00 8.69
N VAL A 200 -12.74 -17.11 9.65
CA VAL A 200 -11.78 -16.85 10.73
C VAL A 200 -12.40 -17.19 12.07
N SER A 201 -11.57 -17.71 12.97
CA SER A 201 -11.95 -17.90 14.37
C SER A 201 -11.72 -16.59 15.10
N SER A 202 -12.72 -15.71 15.10
CA SER A 202 -12.76 -14.67 16.12
C SER A 202 -13.40 -15.29 17.36
N ALA A 203 -12.87 -14.96 18.55
CA ALA A 203 -13.37 -15.53 19.78
C ALA A 203 -14.82 -15.08 19.93
N ASP A 204 -15.78 -16.01 19.77
CA ASP A 204 -17.11 -15.79 20.32
C ASP A 204 -17.04 -16.11 21.81
N PRO A 205 -17.31 -15.12 22.66
CA PRO A 205 -17.21 -15.25 24.10
C PRO A 205 -18.30 -16.12 24.70
N THR A 206 -18.17 -17.45 24.57
CA THR A 206 -18.75 -18.33 25.59
C THR A 206 -17.67 -18.63 26.62
N ALA A 207 -17.86 -18.04 27.79
CA ALA A 207 -16.87 -18.14 28.84
C ALA A 207 -16.70 -19.60 29.34
N ALA A 208 -15.46 -19.98 29.63
CA ALA A 208 -15.01 -21.26 30.13
C ALA A 208 -15.07 -21.26 31.67
N PRO A 209 -16.07 -21.91 32.28
CA PRO A 209 -16.28 -21.83 33.73
C PRO A 209 -15.09 -22.36 34.55
N GLY A 210 -14.35 -23.32 34.00
CA GLY A 210 -13.21 -23.95 34.68
C GLY A 210 -12.00 -23.02 34.84
N VAL A 211 -11.76 -22.12 33.88
CA VAL A 211 -10.64 -21.16 33.94
C VAL A 211 -11.03 -19.96 34.81
N TRP A 212 -12.30 -19.54 34.73
CA TRP A 212 -12.87 -18.49 35.56
C TRP A 212 -12.78 -18.79 37.07
N TYR A 213 -13.01 -20.05 37.46
CA TYR A 213 -12.82 -20.50 38.85
C TYR A 213 -11.45 -20.10 39.41
N TRP A 214 -10.38 -20.34 38.65
CA TRP A 214 -9.01 -20.06 39.11
C TRP A 214 -8.73 -18.57 39.23
N TYR A 215 -9.27 -17.77 38.31
CA TYR A 215 -9.18 -16.31 38.36
C TYR A 215 -9.76 -15.73 39.67
N ASN A 216 -10.84 -16.31 40.18
CA ASN A 216 -11.43 -15.90 41.46
C ASN A 216 -10.72 -16.56 42.66
N ALA A 217 -10.38 -17.85 42.58
CA ALA A 217 -9.83 -18.61 43.70
C ALA A 217 -8.42 -18.17 44.13
N GLN A 218 -7.58 -17.73 43.20
CA GLN A 218 -6.17 -17.40 43.47
C GLN A 218 -5.93 -15.95 43.91
N GLY A 219 -6.99 -15.13 43.97
CA GLY A 219 -6.92 -13.75 44.45
C GLY A 219 -5.97 -12.88 43.63
N SER A 220 -5.18 -12.04 44.30
CA SER A 220 -4.31 -11.04 43.67
C SER A 220 -3.13 -11.61 42.88
N PHE A 221 -2.67 -12.82 43.21
CA PHE A 221 -1.48 -13.42 42.58
C PHE A 221 -1.69 -13.64 41.08
N ASP A 222 -2.78 -14.31 40.69
CA ASP A 222 -3.10 -14.58 39.29
C ASP A 222 -3.53 -13.31 38.55
N LYS A 223 -4.30 -12.44 39.20
CA LYS A 223 -4.79 -11.19 38.61
C LYS A 223 -3.66 -10.29 38.10
N ARG A 224 -2.48 -10.33 38.71
CA ARG A 224 -1.28 -9.59 38.23
C ARG A 224 -0.80 -10.06 36.86
N ALA A 225 -0.90 -11.36 36.56
CA ALA A 225 -0.52 -11.87 35.25
C ALA A 225 -1.51 -11.39 34.17
N TYR A 226 -2.80 -11.48 34.47
CA TYR A 226 -3.88 -10.97 33.62
C TYR A 226 -3.77 -9.46 33.38
N LEU A 227 -3.51 -8.67 34.43
CA LEU A 227 -3.29 -7.23 34.31
C LEU A 227 -2.16 -6.88 33.34
N ARG A 228 -1.04 -7.61 33.40
CA ARG A 228 0.09 -7.43 32.46
C ARG A 228 -0.30 -7.79 31.03
N SER A 229 -1.07 -8.85 30.83
CA SER A 229 -1.58 -9.22 29.51
C SER A 229 -2.50 -8.13 28.96
N ALA A 230 -3.42 -7.61 29.79
CA ALA A 230 -4.31 -6.50 29.43
C ALA A 230 -3.53 -5.24 29.03
N ALA A 231 -2.46 -4.89 29.76
CA ALA A 231 -1.58 -3.78 29.40
C ALA A 231 -0.85 -4.02 28.06
N GLY A 232 -0.43 -5.26 27.79
CA GLY A 232 0.14 -5.67 26.51
C GLY A 232 -0.85 -5.54 25.35
N TYR A 233 -2.11 -5.94 25.57
CA TYR A 233 -3.19 -5.79 24.59
C TYR A 233 -3.53 -4.32 24.32
N ALA A 234 -3.78 -3.52 25.36
CA ALA A 234 -4.00 -2.08 25.22
C ALA A 234 -2.84 -1.38 24.47
N SER A 235 -1.59 -1.70 24.83
CA SER A 235 -0.42 -1.16 24.13
C SER A 235 -0.38 -1.58 22.66
N SER A 236 -0.64 -2.85 22.34
CA SER A 236 -0.65 -3.34 20.95
C SER A 236 -1.77 -2.71 20.12
N ALA A 237 -2.90 -2.40 20.76
CA ALA A 237 -4.05 -1.79 20.12
C ALA A 237 -3.87 -0.29 19.82
N TRP A 238 -3.02 0.42 20.56
CA TRP A 238 -2.95 1.90 20.51
C TRP A 238 -1.56 2.51 20.36
N ALA A 239 -0.49 1.72 20.40
CA ALA A 239 0.88 2.25 20.30
C ALA A 239 1.32 2.64 18.88
N ASP A 240 0.53 2.33 17.83
CA ASP A 240 0.86 2.72 16.45
C ASP A 240 0.37 4.16 16.16
N PRO A 241 1.29 5.16 16.11
CA PRO A 241 0.92 6.56 15.87
C PRO A 241 0.39 6.79 14.45
N SER A 242 0.53 5.84 13.52
CA SER A 242 -0.06 5.96 12.18
C SER A 242 -1.57 5.72 12.16
N THR A 243 -2.13 5.25 13.27
CA THR A 243 -3.57 4.93 13.43
C THR A 243 -4.28 5.85 14.41
N VAL A 244 -3.58 6.84 14.97
CA VAL A 244 -4.06 7.71 16.04
C VAL A 244 -3.76 9.16 15.69
N ASP A 245 -4.70 10.06 15.95
CA ASP A 245 -4.57 11.49 15.68
C ASP A 245 -3.78 12.22 16.79
N PRO A 246 -3.46 13.53 16.62
CA PRO A 246 -2.76 14.30 17.64
C PRO A 246 -3.53 14.50 18.97
N HIS A 247 -4.79 14.08 19.05
CA HIS A 247 -5.62 14.10 20.27
C HIS A 247 -5.72 12.73 20.95
N GLY A 248 -5.18 11.67 20.32
CA GLY A 248 -5.26 10.30 20.82
C GLY A 248 -6.46 9.50 20.30
N ASN A 249 -7.26 10.08 19.40
CA ASN A 249 -8.42 9.41 18.79
C ASN A 249 -8.01 8.57 17.58
N SER A 250 -8.83 7.59 17.21
CA SER A 250 -8.54 6.77 16.03
C SER A 250 -8.68 7.55 14.73
N LEU A 251 -7.77 7.32 13.78
CA LEU A 251 -7.83 7.86 12.41
C LEU A 251 -8.63 6.99 11.43
N VAL A 252 -8.92 5.74 11.81
CA VAL A 252 -9.41 4.71 10.88
C VAL A 252 -10.86 4.31 11.16
N GLY A 253 -11.34 4.51 12.38
CA GLY A 253 -12.67 4.08 12.83
C GLY A 253 -13.12 4.85 14.07
N ASN A 254 -14.03 4.23 14.83
CA ASN A 254 -14.65 4.84 16.01
C ASN A 254 -13.87 4.62 17.32
N GLY A 255 -12.71 3.95 17.26
CA GLY A 255 -11.89 3.61 18.42
C GLY A 255 -12.32 2.34 19.14
N CYS A 256 -13.36 1.62 18.70
CA CYS A 256 -13.73 0.32 19.25
C CYS A 256 -12.87 -0.75 18.57
N ARG A 257 -11.78 -1.11 19.26
CA ARG A 257 -10.72 -1.98 18.79
C ARG A 257 -10.73 -3.31 19.55
N HIS A 258 -10.51 -4.40 18.83
CA HIS A 258 -10.39 -5.74 19.39
C HIS A 258 -9.13 -6.43 18.87
N ILE A 259 -8.37 -7.05 19.75
CA ILE A 259 -7.27 -7.92 19.35
C ILE A 259 -7.81 -9.30 19.00
N VAL A 260 -7.68 -9.68 17.73
CA VAL A 260 -8.08 -11.00 17.23
C VAL A 260 -6.91 -11.98 17.21
N ASN A 261 -7.21 -13.23 16.87
CA ASN A 261 -6.21 -14.25 16.63
C ASN A 261 -5.32 -13.90 15.42
N ASP A 262 -4.19 -14.58 15.29
CA ASP A 262 -3.38 -14.47 14.08
C ASP A 262 -4.03 -15.28 12.95
N ASP A 263 -5.03 -14.68 12.32
CA ASP A 263 -5.81 -15.28 11.23
C ASP A 263 -5.02 -15.28 9.90
N GLY A 264 -3.79 -14.75 9.88
CA GLY A 264 -2.99 -14.59 8.66
C GLY A 264 -3.53 -13.53 7.70
N LEU A 265 -4.44 -12.67 8.17
CA LEU A 265 -5.06 -11.63 7.36
C LEU A 265 -4.22 -10.34 7.34
N PRO A 266 -3.99 -9.74 6.16
CA PRO A 266 -3.25 -8.49 6.07
C PRO A 266 -4.08 -7.28 6.52
N ARG A 267 -3.40 -6.16 6.79
CA ARG A 267 -4.02 -4.85 7.01
C ARG A 267 -4.98 -4.50 5.86
N ASN A 268 -6.07 -3.83 6.20
CA ASN A 268 -7.20 -3.44 5.37
C ASN A 268 -8.14 -4.59 4.95
N SER A 269 -7.90 -5.81 5.44
CA SER A 269 -8.90 -6.88 5.35
C SER A 269 -10.15 -6.47 6.12
N VAL A 270 -11.31 -6.99 5.72
CA VAL A 270 -12.59 -6.66 6.34
C VAL A 270 -13.11 -7.88 7.09
N LEU A 271 -13.53 -7.70 8.32
CA LEU A 271 -14.23 -8.68 9.14
C LEU A 271 -15.70 -8.27 9.26
N VAL A 272 -16.62 -9.21 9.05
CA VAL A 272 -18.06 -8.94 9.04
C VAL A 272 -18.74 -9.57 10.25
N ASP A 273 -19.70 -8.84 10.82
CA ASP A 273 -20.53 -9.20 11.97
C ASP A 273 -19.74 -9.51 13.25
N ALA A 274 -18.54 -8.92 13.38
CA ALA A 274 -17.63 -9.14 14.50
C ALA A 274 -18.13 -8.49 15.79
N LEU A 275 -17.96 -9.18 16.91
CA LEU A 275 -18.18 -8.63 18.23
C LEU A 275 -16.92 -7.91 18.72
N LEU A 276 -17.00 -6.61 19.01
CA LEU A 276 -15.87 -5.81 19.49
C LEU A 276 -16.24 -5.13 20.82
N PRO A 277 -15.32 -5.02 21.79
CA PRO A 277 -15.55 -4.16 22.95
C PRO A 277 -15.61 -2.71 22.50
N CYS A 278 -16.52 -1.95 23.12
CA CYS A 278 -16.74 -0.56 22.75
C CYS A 278 -17.09 0.28 23.96
N ILE A 279 -16.55 1.50 23.98
CA ILE A 279 -16.77 2.49 25.04
C ILE A 279 -16.80 3.88 24.44
N ASN A 280 -17.83 4.64 24.81
CA ASN A 280 -17.99 6.04 24.44
C ASN A 280 -18.02 6.91 25.69
N VAL A 281 -17.06 7.84 25.77
CA VAL A 281 -17.01 8.84 26.83
C VAL A 281 -17.86 10.02 26.39
N ASN A 282 -19.03 10.16 27.00
CA ASN A 282 -20.01 11.19 26.67
C ASN A 282 -19.56 12.57 27.15
N SER A 283 -19.03 12.64 28.38
CA SER A 283 -18.51 13.88 28.94
C SER A 283 -17.57 13.64 30.14
N ILE A 284 -16.69 14.60 30.38
CA ILE A 284 -15.87 14.68 31.59
C ILE A 284 -16.11 16.05 32.21
N SER A 285 -16.44 16.07 33.50
CA SER A 285 -16.68 17.29 34.26
C SER A 285 -15.80 17.31 35.51
N TRP A 286 -14.83 18.23 35.54
CA TRP A 286 -13.93 18.43 36.67
C TRP A 286 -14.56 19.34 37.75
N TYR A 287 -14.32 19.01 39.01
CA TYR A 287 -14.79 19.84 40.12
C TYR A 287 -14.06 21.18 40.16
N ARG A 288 -14.81 22.24 40.43
CA ARG A 288 -14.37 23.63 40.58
C ARG A 288 -14.29 24.04 42.04
N PRO A 289 -13.57 25.13 42.39
CA PRO A 289 -13.37 25.54 43.78
C PRO A 289 -14.66 25.73 44.58
N ASP A 290 -15.75 26.14 43.92
CA ASP A 290 -17.06 26.36 44.53
C ASP A 290 -17.91 25.07 44.63
N ASP A 291 -17.46 23.97 44.03
CA ASP A 291 -18.19 22.70 44.02
C ASP A 291 -17.98 21.92 45.33
N VAL A 292 -19.06 21.33 45.84
CA VAL A 292 -19.00 20.39 46.96
C VAL A 292 -18.61 19.02 46.41
N ILE A 293 -17.40 18.57 46.73
CA ILE A 293 -16.93 17.22 46.40
C ILE A 293 -17.56 16.24 47.40
N PRO A 294 -18.37 15.26 46.95
CA PRO A 294 -18.89 14.21 47.82
C PRO A 294 -17.77 13.45 48.51
N GLU A 295 -17.96 13.07 49.78
CA GLU A 295 -16.97 12.30 50.54
C GLU A 295 -16.63 10.98 49.83
N ASP A 296 -17.64 10.35 49.24
CA ASP A 296 -17.55 9.15 48.41
C ASP A 296 -16.63 9.30 47.18
N ASP A 297 -16.52 10.51 46.61
CA ASP A 297 -15.72 10.74 45.40
C ASP A 297 -14.23 10.96 45.67
N TRP A 298 -13.82 11.01 46.95
CA TRP A 298 -12.44 11.25 47.33
C TRP A 298 -11.95 10.38 48.50
N GLY A 299 -12.82 9.92 49.38
CA GLY A 299 -12.48 9.16 50.59
C GLY A 299 -12.14 7.67 50.36
N VAL A 300 -12.26 7.15 49.14
CA VAL A 300 -12.12 5.71 48.84
C VAL A 300 -10.73 5.15 49.13
N SER A 301 -10.62 3.98 49.74
CA SER A 301 -9.33 3.32 49.93
C SER A 301 -8.83 2.72 48.61
N GLY A 302 -7.55 2.83 48.28
CA GLY A 302 -7.03 2.18 47.06
C GLY A 302 -7.09 0.66 47.12
N GLN A 303 -7.11 0.10 48.34
CA GLN A 303 -7.35 -1.34 48.57
C GLN A 303 -8.75 -1.79 48.12
N GLU A 304 -9.73 -0.88 48.07
CA GLU A 304 -11.09 -1.17 47.59
C GLU A 304 -11.19 -1.05 46.05
N LEU A 305 -10.23 -0.37 45.42
CA LEU A 305 -10.19 -0.15 43.98
C LEU A 305 -9.36 -1.21 43.24
N THR A 306 -8.32 -1.73 43.88
CA THR A 306 -7.39 -2.67 43.25
C THR A 306 -7.91 -4.11 43.27
N LEU A 307 -7.72 -4.80 42.14
CA LEU A 307 -7.93 -6.24 42.01
C LEU A 307 -6.66 -7.05 42.29
N VAL A 308 -5.49 -6.40 42.27
CA VAL A 308 -4.16 -7.04 42.33
C VAL A 308 -3.40 -6.77 43.62
N ASP A 309 -4.08 -6.22 44.62
CA ASP A 309 -3.49 -5.83 45.91
C ASP A 309 -2.28 -4.91 45.69
N ASP A 310 -2.48 -3.91 44.84
CA ASP A 310 -1.50 -2.86 44.53
C ASP A 310 -2.23 -1.52 44.50
N ASP A 311 -2.10 -0.74 45.58
CA ASP A 311 -2.88 0.48 45.77
C ASP A 311 -2.52 1.54 44.70
N PRO A 312 -3.46 1.92 43.82
CA PRO A 312 -3.19 2.85 42.73
C PRO A 312 -2.82 4.26 43.22
N TRP A 313 -3.16 4.63 44.45
CA TRP A 313 -2.81 5.93 45.03
C TRP A 313 -1.33 6.03 45.42
N TYR A 314 -0.62 4.90 45.58
CA TYR A 314 0.83 4.90 45.88
C TYR A 314 1.71 5.13 44.65
N TYR A 315 1.14 5.31 43.46
CA TYR A 315 1.91 5.62 42.28
C TYR A 315 2.31 7.09 42.22
N TYR A 316 3.47 7.37 41.61
CA TYR A 316 4.13 8.68 41.67
C TYR A 316 4.30 9.36 40.31
N ARG A 317 3.62 8.83 39.28
CA ARG A 317 3.76 9.28 37.89
C ARG A 317 2.55 10.13 37.53
N ALA A 318 2.81 11.34 37.04
CA ALA A 318 1.76 12.15 36.42
C ALA A 318 1.14 11.37 35.25
N GLY A 319 -0.18 11.47 35.10
CA GLY A 319 -0.98 10.71 34.14
C GLY A 319 -1.69 9.49 34.72
N VAL A 320 -1.33 9.04 35.93
CA VAL A 320 -2.08 7.98 36.63
C VAL A 320 -3.54 8.42 36.76
N THR A 321 -4.43 7.66 36.13
CA THR A 321 -5.86 7.99 36.03
C THR A 321 -6.65 6.84 36.60
N LEU A 322 -7.65 7.15 37.42
CA LEU A 322 -8.52 6.18 38.08
C LEU A 322 -9.96 6.51 37.74
N VAL A 323 -10.74 5.49 37.40
CA VAL A 323 -12.20 5.60 37.21
C VAL A 323 -12.88 4.55 38.07
N TYR A 324 -13.80 4.96 38.92
CA TYR A 324 -14.42 4.08 39.89
C TYR A 324 -15.80 4.59 40.35
N ASP A 325 -16.57 3.67 40.93
CA ASP A 325 -17.79 3.96 41.69
C ASP A 325 -17.68 3.24 43.03
N VAL A 326 -17.63 3.99 44.12
CA VAL A 326 -17.47 3.43 45.48
C VAL A 326 -18.65 2.58 45.91
N ASN A 327 -19.84 2.85 45.38
CA ASN A 327 -21.04 2.10 45.69
C ASN A 327 -21.12 0.79 44.89
N ARG A 328 -20.20 0.61 43.94
CA ARG A 328 -20.18 -0.52 43.01
C ARG A 328 -18.76 -1.06 42.79
N THR A 329 -17.97 -1.09 43.86
CA THR A 329 -16.69 -1.78 43.88
C THR A 329 -16.88 -3.28 43.72
N ARG A 330 -15.85 -3.98 43.24
CA ARG A 330 -15.91 -5.43 43.07
C ARG A 330 -15.94 -6.10 44.44
N GLU A 331 -17.05 -6.73 44.78
CA GLU A 331 -17.11 -7.60 45.95
C GLU A 331 -16.11 -8.76 45.80
N THR A 332 -15.58 -9.27 46.92
CA THR A 332 -14.69 -10.43 46.88
C THR A 332 -15.46 -11.61 46.26
N PRO A 333 -15.11 -12.06 45.04
CA PRO A 333 -15.92 -13.05 44.35
C PRO A 333 -15.84 -14.38 45.09
N ASN A 334 -16.96 -15.08 45.21
CA ASN A 334 -16.95 -16.45 45.66
C ASN A 334 -16.27 -17.29 44.56
N PRO A 335 -15.28 -18.13 44.89
CA PRO A 335 -14.60 -18.97 43.89
C PRO A 335 -15.56 -19.85 43.08
N TYR A 336 -16.72 -20.20 43.65
CA TYR A 336 -17.78 -20.97 43.00
C TYR A 336 -18.81 -20.11 42.27
N ASP A 337 -18.56 -18.81 42.14
CA ASP A 337 -19.45 -17.90 41.43
C ASP A 337 -19.63 -18.37 40.00
N ARG A 338 -20.88 -18.21 39.55
CA ARG A 338 -21.21 -18.36 38.15
C ARG A 338 -20.50 -17.27 37.35
N LEU A 339 -20.40 -17.51 36.06
CA LEU A 339 -19.99 -16.49 35.12
C LEU A 339 -20.81 -15.21 35.33
N PRO A 340 -20.20 -14.02 35.21
CA PRO A 340 -20.92 -12.76 35.32
C PRO A 340 -22.12 -12.74 34.38
N SER A 341 -23.22 -12.14 34.82
CA SER A 341 -24.36 -11.90 33.93
C SER A 341 -23.97 -10.88 32.87
N ALA A 342 -24.41 -11.11 31.62
CA ALA A 342 -24.23 -10.12 30.57
C ALA A 342 -24.95 -8.82 30.91
N ASP A 343 -24.24 -7.70 30.87
CA ASP A 343 -24.77 -6.37 31.20
C ASP A 343 -24.09 -5.30 30.33
N THR A 344 -24.70 -4.12 30.27
CA THR A 344 -24.10 -2.90 29.71
C THR A 344 -23.93 -1.87 30.82
N PHE A 345 -22.93 -1.01 30.72
CA PHE A 345 -22.84 0.16 31.60
C PHE A 345 -23.21 1.43 30.83
N SER A 346 -24.02 2.29 31.45
CA SER A 346 -24.23 3.66 30.99
C SER A 346 -24.51 4.54 32.21
N GLY A 347 -23.66 5.53 32.44
CA GLY A 347 -23.83 6.48 33.53
C GLY A 347 -22.52 7.09 34.00
N ASN A 348 -22.59 7.67 35.19
CA ASN A 348 -21.51 8.48 35.74
C ASN A 348 -20.65 7.68 36.72
N MET A 349 -19.33 7.86 36.63
CA MET A 349 -18.35 7.41 37.60
C MET A 349 -17.47 8.56 38.06
N THR A 350 -16.79 8.35 39.18
CA THR A 350 -15.77 9.28 39.67
C THR A 350 -14.47 9.05 38.93
N VAL A 351 -13.83 10.13 38.51
CA VAL A 351 -12.52 10.11 37.86
C VAL A 351 -11.51 10.91 38.68
N ALA A 352 -10.32 10.35 38.87
CA ALA A 352 -9.18 11.01 39.49
C ALA A 352 -7.96 10.95 38.58
N LEU A 353 -7.31 12.08 38.33
CA LEU A 353 -6.11 12.19 37.50
C LEU A 353 -4.96 12.77 38.31
N MET A 354 -3.88 12.02 38.46
CA MET A 354 -2.65 12.51 39.06
C MET A 354 -1.94 13.47 38.09
N VAL A 355 -1.86 14.75 38.44
CA VAL A 355 -1.23 15.77 37.59
C VAL A 355 0.24 15.97 37.90
N TYR A 356 0.65 15.76 39.16
CA TYR A 356 2.02 15.98 39.61
C TYR A 356 2.28 15.32 40.97
N ARG A 357 3.55 15.07 41.30
CA ARG A 357 4.00 14.76 42.66
C ARG A 357 4.83 15.92 43.18
N ARG A 358 4.32 16.64 44.17
CA ARG A 358 4.99 17.81 44.76
C ARG A 358 5.90 17.42 45.91
N THR A 359 6.99 18.17 46.06
CA THR A 359 7.92 18.17 47.19
C THR A 359 7.69 19.45 48.00
N TYR A 360 7.34 19.36 49.29
CA TYR A 360 6.85 20.52 50.08
C TYR A 360 7.78 21.74 50.07
N ASP A 361 9.09 21.52 50.08
CA ASP A 361 10.08 22.59 50.22
C ASP A 361 10.46 23.25 48.89
N VAL A 362 10.07 22.64 47.76
CA VAL A 362 10.54 23.03 46.42
C VAL A 362 9.39 23.46 45.53
N ASP A 363 8.30 22.70 45.56
CA ASP A 363 7.19 22.87 44.65
C ASP A 363 6.08 23.73 45.27
N PRO A 364 5.35 24.52 44.47
CA PRO A 364 4.21 25.27 44.98
C PRO A 364 3.06 24.33 45.39
N ILE A 365 2.03 24.91 45.99
CA ILE A 365 0.82 24.15 46.33
C ILE A 365 0.17 23.56 45.08
N CYS A 366 -0.51 22.41 45.22
CA CYS A 366 -1.07 21.67 44.08
C CYS A 366 -1.93 22.54 43.13
N GLN A 367 -2.60 23.57 43.66
CA GLN A 367 -3.45 24.50 42.90
C GLN A 367 -2.66 25.51 42.05
N MET A 368 -1.37 25.69 42.31
CA MET A 368 -0.51 26.70 41.69
C MET A 368 0.70 26.06 40.99
N LEU A 369 0.58 24.80 40.56
CA LEU A 369 1.68 24.08 39.90
C LEU A 369 1.90 24.59 38.47
N PRO A 370 3.02 25.28 38.18
CA PRO A 370 3.37 25.63 36.82
C PRO A 370 4.02 24.43 36.11
N ASN A 371 3.88 24.36 34.79
CA ASN A 371 4.63 23.43 33.93
C ASN A 371 4.45 21.93 34.23
N THR A 372 3.23 21.48 34.50
CA THR A 372 2.94 20.03 34.53
C THR A 372 2.96 19.46 33.12
N ILE A 373 2.94 18.13 32.98
CA ILE A 373 2.77 17.48 31.66
C ILE A 373 1.43 17.85 30.99
N PHE A 374 0.48 18.35 31.77
CA PHE A 374 -0.84 18.82 31.34
C PHE A 374 -0.92 20.34 31.14
N GLY A 375 0.17 21.08 31.37
CA GLY A 375 0.21 22.54 31.29
C GLY A 375 0.23 23.23 32.66
N ASP A 376 -0.18 24.49 32.70
CA ASP A 376 -0.23 25.31 33.92
C ASP A 376 -1.54 25.07 34.66
N MET A 377 -1.45 24.42 35.83
CA MET A 377 -2.62 24.11 36.66
C MET A 377 -3.25 25.36 37.27
N GLY A 378 -2.47 26.41 37.54
CA GLY A 378 -2.98 27.66 38.10
C GLY A 378 -3.83 28.47 37.12
N ALA A 379 -3.71 28.18 35.83
CA ALA A 379 -4.55 28.78 34.79
C ALA A 379 -5.89 28.05 34.59
N LEU A 380 -6.05 26.85 35.16
CA LEU A 380 -7.25 26.04 35.00
C LEU A 380 -8.23 26.27 36.16
N PRO A 381 -9.55 26.31 35.90
CA PRO A 381 -10.56 26.57 36.93
C PRO A 381 -10.92 25.32 37.74
N TYR A 382 -9.97 24.42 38.00
CA TYR A 382 -10.22 23.10 38.59
C TYR A 382 -9.63 22.97 39.99
N VAL A 383 -10.25 22.12 40.81
CA VAL A 383 -9.75 21.77 42.14
C VAL A 383 -8.70 20.68 42.01
N VAL A 384 -7.48 21.00 42.42
CA VAL A 384 -6.43 20.02 42.63
C VAL A 384 -6.37 19.68 44.12
N ARG A 385 -6.60 18.41 44.46
CA ARG A 385 -6.54 17.87 45.83
C ARG A 385 -5.22 17.16 46.07
N GLU A 386 -4.73 17.26 47.29
CA GLU A 386 -3.56 16.53 47.77
C GLU A 386 -3.96 15.20 48.39
N ARG A 387 -3.22 14.14 48.09
CA ARG A 387 -3.42 12.81 48.67
C ARG A 387 -2.10 12.17 49.06
N LEU A 388 -2.13 11.43 50.17
CA LEU A 388 -1.01 10.64 50.73
C LEU A 388 0.27 11.47 50.97
N PRO A 389 0.37 12.15 52.12
CA PRO A 389 1.64 12.75 52.53
C PRO A 389 2.64 11.64 52.86
N THR A 390 3.60 11.41 51.98
CA THR A 390 4.84 10.71 52.31
C THR A 390 5.82 11.73 52.89
N ALA A 391 6.81 11.29 53.68
CA ALA A 391 7.78 12.19 54.34
C ALA A 391 8.47 13.13 53.32
N GLY A 392 7.93 14.34 53.13
CA GLY A 392 8.41 15.34 52.18
C GLY A 392 7.63 15.50 50.86
N ASN A 393 6.74 14.57 50.48
CA ASN A 393 6.08 14.60 49.18
C ASN A 393 4.58 14.25 49.22
N GLU A 394 3.82 14.83 48.30
CA GLU A 394 2.39 14.58 48.11
C GLU A 394 2.02 14.43 46.63
N ASN A 395 1.02 13.58 46.37
CA ASN A 395 0.45 13.44 45.04
C ASN A 395 -0.70 14.45 44.87
N CYS A 396 -0.67 15.19 43.76
CA CYS A 396 -1.68 16.17 43.40
C CYS A 396 -2.62 15.57 42.35
N TYR A 397 -3.92 15.55 42.64
CA TYR A 397 -4.95 14.98 41.76
C TYR A 397 -6.02 16.00 41.37
N LEU A 398 -6.45 15.94 40.12
CA LEU A 398 -7.75 16.45 39.70
C LEU A 398 -8.82 15.40 39.98
N VAL A 399 -9.99 15.85 40.41
CA VAL A 399 -11.15 14.99 40.69
C VAL A 399 -12.34 15.52 39.92
N GLY A 400 -13.12 14.60 39.35
CA GLY A 400 -14.31 14.95 38.58
C GLY A 400 -15.24 13.77 38.41
N ARG A 401 -16.17 13.93 37.48
CA ARG A 401 -17.09 12.89 37.02
C ARG A 401 -16.87 12.63 35.54
N ILE A 402 -17.00 11.37 35.17
CA ILE A 402 -16.98 10.91 33.79
C ILE A 402 -18.31 10.20 33.51
N ASP A 403 -18.99 10.62 32.46
CA ASP A 403 -20.18 9.96 31.92
C ASP A 403 -19.75 9.14 30.71
N PHE A 404 -19.98 7.83 30.74
CA PHE A 404 -19.65 6.96 29.61
C PHE A 404 -20.62 5.78 29.49
N THR A 405 -20.68 5.25 28.27
CA THR A 405 -21.38 4.01 27.94
C THR A 405 -20.36 2.96 27.53
N ALA A 406 -20.42 1.78 28.12
CA ALA A 406 -19.52 0.66 27.84
C ALA A 406 -20.31 -0.64 27.61
N GLY A 407 -19.87 -1.40 26.61
CA GLY A 407 -20.47 -2.66 26.22
C GLY A 407 -19.65 -3.34 25.13
N VAL A 408 -20.33 -4.14 24.31
CA VAL A 408 -19.80 -4.65 23.04
C VAL A 408 -20.67 -4.13 21.89
N THR A 409 -20.11 -4.11 20.68
CA THR A 409 -20.85 -3.78 19.44
C THR A 409 -20.69 -4.93 18.47
N ARG A 410 -21.77 -5.24 17.73
CA ARG A 410 -21.70 -6.14 16.58
C ARG A 410 -21.45 -5.31 15.33
N SER A 411 -20.17 -5.19 14.96
CA SER A 411 -19.76 -4.42 13.79
C SER A 411 -20.14 -5.18 12.52
N SER A 412 -21.05 -4.62 11.73
CA SER A 412 -21.34 -5.10 10.38
C SER A 412 -20.10 -5.06 9.48
N ARG A 413 -19.11 -4.22 9.81
CA ARG A 413 -17.87 -4.06 9.07
C ARG A 413 -16.74 -3.54 9.95
N ALA A 414 -15.94 -4.45 10.47
CA ALA A 414 -14.67 -4.14 11.12
C ALA A 414 -13.51 -4.25 10.12
N THR A 415 -12.48 -3.43 10.28
CA THR A 415 -11.31 -3.42 9.39
C THR A 415 -10.06 -3.81 10.18
N TYR A 416 -9.25 -4.72 9.63
CA TYR A 416 -7.94 -5.05 10.17
C TYR A 416 -7.01 -3.83 10.01
N ILE A 417 -6.70 -3.14 11.09
CA ILE A 417 -5.72 -2.05 11.10
C ILE A 417 -4.29 -2.58 11.26
N SER A 418 -4.15 -3.78 11.86
CA SER A 418 -2.94 -4.60 11.84
C SER A 418 -3.34 -6.09 11.75
N PRO A 419 -2.41 -7.03 11.51
CA PRO A 419 -2.76 -8.46 11.33
C PRO A 419 -3.58 -9.09 12.45
N ARG A 420 -3.55 -8.51 13.66
CA ARG A 420 -4.24 -9.00 14.85
C ARG A 420 -5.14 -7.97 15.51
N LEU A 421 -5.44 -6.88 14.83
CA LEU A 421 -6.17 -5.77 15.42
C LEU A 421 -7.23 -5.30 14.44
N VAL A 422 -8.48 -5.44 14.85
CA VAL A 422 -9.64 -4.98 14.08
C VAL A 422 -10.27 -3.78 14.77
N GLU A 423 -10.85 -2.90 13.97
CA GLU A 423 -11.56 -1.72 14.44
C GLU A 423 -12.91 -1.57 13.73
N ASP A 424 -13.94 -1.21 14.47
CA ASP A 424 -15.26 -0.89 13.93
C ASP A 424 -15.24 0.44 13.15
N THR A 425 -15.89 0.43 12.00
CA THR A 425 -15.99 1.59 11.10
C THR A 425 -17.32 2.35 11.22
N THR A 426 -18.23 1.88 12.06
CA THR A 426 -19.51 2.54 12.37
C THR A 426 -19.25 3.83 13.16
N PRO A 427 -19.82 5.00 12.79
CA PRO A 427 -19.71 6.22 13.60
C PRO A 427 -20.11 5.97 15.06
N ILE A 428 -19.40 6.56 16.02
CA ILE A 428 -19.57 6.22 17.45
C ILE A 428 -20.99 6.52 17.97
N GLU A 429 -21.63 7.53 17.39
CA GLU A 429 -23.01 7.93 17.66
C GLU A 429 -24.06 6.92 17.17
N ASP A 430 -23.71 6.10 16.18
CA ASP A 430 -24.57 5.08 15.57
C ASP A 430 -24.30 3.68 16.15
N VAL A 431 -23.31 3.54 17.03
CA VAL A 431 -22.96 2.26 17.66
C VAL A 431 -24.09 1.80 18.59
N VAL A 432 -24.50 0.54 18.40
CA VAL A 432 -25.43 -0.14 19.30
C VAL A 432 -24.64 -0.93 20.33
N TYR A 433 -24.79 -0.56 21.60
CA TYR A 433 -24.15 -1.25 22.73
C TYR A 433 -25.00 -2.45 23.15
N GLU A 434 -24.41 -3.63 23.07
CA GLU A 434 -24.98 -4.89 23.51
C GLU A 434 -24.38 -5.34 24.85
N PRO A 435 -25.18 -6.03 25.69
CA PRO A 435 -24.72 -6.51 26.99
C PRO A 435 -23.72 -7.66 26.84
N HIS A 436 -22.70 -7.68 27.72
CA HIS A 436 -21.67 -8.72 27.69
C HIS A 436 -21.21 -9.12 29.11
N PRO A 437 -20.86 -10.40 29.37
CA PRO A 437 -20.39 -10.83 30.70
C PRO A 437 -19.16 -10.07 31.20
N TRP A 438 -18.27 -9.66 30.29
CA TRP A 438 -17.00 -9.04 30.66
C TRP A 438 -17.04 -7.53 30.92
N VAL A 439 -18.18 -6.86 30.75
CA VAL A 439 -18.26 -5.39 30.88
C VAL A 439 -17.85 -4.94 32.28
N TRP A 440 -18.44 -5.52 33.33
CA TRP A 440 -18.16 -5.11 34.71
C TRP A 440 -16.77 -5.50 35.18
N ASP A 441 -16.30 -6.71 34.85
CA ASP A 441 -14.95 -7.12 35.20
C ASP A 441 -13.87 -6.30 34.48
N ALA A 442 -14.13 -5.84 33.25
CA ALA A 442 -13.26 -4.91 32.56
C ALA A 442 -13.23 -3.54 33.27
N ILE A 443 -14.40 -3.01 33.64
CA ILE A 443 -14.51 -1.74 34.38
C ILE A 443 -13.80 -1.82 35.74
N TRP A 444 -13.99 -2.89 36.50
CA TRP A 444 -13.32 -3.09 37.79
C TRP A 444 -11.80 -3.23 37.68
N MET A 445 -11.29 -3.67 36.52
CA MET A 445 -9.86 -3.75 36.25
C MET A 445 -9.24 -2.42 35.83
N MET A 446 -10.05 -1.44 35.41
CA MET A 446 -9.57 -0.17 34.88
C MET A 446 -8.65 0.61 35.85
N PRO A 447 -8.92 0.74 37.17
CA PRO A 447 -8.03 1.46 38.07
C PRO A 447 -6.58 0.95 38.04
N ASP A 448 -6.41 -0.38 38.11
CA ASP A 448 -5.09 -1.02 38.05
C ASP A 448 -4.46 -0.87 36.66
N LEU A 449 -5.25 -1.08 35.61
CA LEU A 449 -4.76 -1.10 34.24
C LEU A 449 -4.37 0.29 33.74
N MET A 450 -5.20 1.30 34.00
CA MET A 450 -4.92 2.69 33.63
C MET A 450 -3.70 3.22 34.39
N THR A 451 -3.53 2.84 35.66
CA THR A 451 -2.30 3.11 36.42
C THR A 451 -1.08 2.49 35.75
N MET A 452 -1.17 1.21 35.38
CA MET A 452 -0.11 0.51 34.68
C MET A 452 0.22 1.14 33.33
N LEU A 453 -0.79 1.51 32.53
CA LEU A 453 -0.62 2.15 31.23
C LEU A 453 0.04 3.53 31.36
N ALA A 454 -0.36 4.34 32.34
CA ALA A 454 0.28 5.63 32.61
C ALA A 454 1.76 5.48 32.99
N VAL A 455 2.09 4.48 33.81
CA VAL A 455 3.48 4.21 34.22
C VAL A 455 4.32 3.68 33.06
N MET A 456 3.74 2.82 32.23
CA MET A 456 4.40 2.26 31.04
C MET A 456 4.59 3.32 29.94
N ASN A 457 3.65 4.26 29.83
CA ASN A 457 3.65 5.35 28.84
C ASN A 457 3.84 4.86 27.39
N THR A 458 3.29 3.70 27.06
CA THR A 458 3.48 3.03 25.76
C THR A 458 2.55 3.57 24.67
N SER A 459 1.38 4.09 25.04
CA SER A 459 0.38 4.63 24.11
C SER A 459 0.64 6.07 23.67
N GLN A 460 1.66 6.74 24.23
CA GLN A 460 2.10 8.09 23.85
C GLN A 460 0.95 9.12 23.81
N LEU A 461 -0.02 8.99 24.71
CA LEU A 461 -1.19 9.87 24.72
C LEU A 461 -0.77 11.35 24.89
N PRO A 462 -1.31 12.27 24.09
CA PRO A 462 -1.03 13.69 24.20
C PRO A 462 -1.53 14.26 25.53
N THR A 463 -0.65 14.89 26.31
CA THR A 463 -0.98 15.39 27.66
C THR A 463 -1.15 16.90 27.72
N TYR A 464 -0.34 17.67 26.98
CA TYR A 464 -0.23 19.11 27.18
C TYR A 464 -1.53 19.86 26.80
N ASN A 465 -2.15 20.55 27.76
CA ASN A 465 -3.44 21.23 27.62
C ASN A 465 -4.55 20.33 27.04
N ASN A 466 -4.49 19.03 27.32
CA ASN A 466 -5.34 18.01 26.69
C ASN A 466 -5.92 17.01 27.70
N ILE A 467 -6.29 17.51 28.89
CA ILE A 467 -6.69 16.67 30.04
C ILE A 467 -7.88 15.76 29.70
N ASP A 468 -8.92 16.31 29.09
CA ASP A 468 -10.17 15.57 28.81
C ASP A 468 -9.93 14.44 27.81
N ASP A 469 -9.26 14.75 26.70
CA ASP A 469 -8.89 13.76 25.67
C ASP A 469 -7.91 12.72 26.21
N TYR A 470 -6.94 13.11 27.05
CA TYR A 470 -6.02 12.17 27.71
C TYR A 470 -6.79 11.17 28.58
N VAL A 471 -7.68 11.67 29.45
CA VAL A 471 -8.47 10.84 30.36
C VAL A 471 -9.45 9.96 29.60
N GLY A 472 -10.15 10.53 28.61
CA GLY A 472 -11.08 9.78 27.76
C GLY A 472 -10.39 8.65 27.00
N ASN A 473 -9.20 8.91 26.45
CA ASN A 473 -8.41 7.89 25.78
C ASN A 473 -7.81 6.86 26.74
N MET A 474 -7.37 7.26 27.94
CA MET A 474 -6.89 6.32 28.96
C MET A 474 -8.01 5.37 29.41
N VAL A 475 -9.22 5.89 29.59
CA VAL A 475 -10.43 5.11 29.91
C VAL A 475 -10.75 4.14 28.78
N ARG A 476 -10.72 4.61 27.53
CA ARG A 476 -10.92 3.77 26.35
C ARG A 476 -9.91 2.63 26.28
N GLN A 477 -8.62 2.93 26.37
CA GLN A 477 -7.55 1.93 26.32
C GLN A 477 -7.63 0.93 27.48
N GLY A 478 -7.95 1.42 28.69
CA GLY A 478 -8.15 0.58 29.86
C GLY A 478 -9.29 -0.41 29.66
N TYR A 479 -10.48 0.07 29.29
CA TYR A 479 -11.63 -0.81 29.09
C TYR A 479 -11.39 -1.85 27.99
N LEU A 480 -10.92 -1.42 26.81
CA LEU A 480 -10.70 -2.31 25.67
C LEU A 480 -9.61 -3.36 25.98
N GLY A 481 -8.49 -2.95 26.58
CA GLY A 481 -7.41 -3.89 26.95
C GLY A 481 -7.81 -4.88 28.03
N ALA A 482 -8.61 -4.44 29.02
CA ALA A 482 -9.15 -5.34 30.04
C ALA A 482 -10.13 -6.34 29.43
N TRP A 483 -11.05 -5.88 28.58
CA TRP A 483 -12.00 -6.76 27.89
C TRP A 483 -11.30 -7.76 26.98
N ASP A 484 -10.32 -7.33 26.17
CA ASP A 484 -9.54 -8.21 25.30
C ASP A 484 -8.83 -9.30 26.09
N MET A 485 -8.26 -8.95 27.25
CA MET A 485 -7.66 -9.94 28.13
C MET A 485 -8.69 -10.94 28.66
N LEU A 486 -9.85 -10.47 29.14
CA LEU A 486 -10.89 -11.34 29.68
C LEU A 486 -11.41 -12.29 28.59
N SER A 487 -11.68 -11.75 27.40
CA SER A 487 -12.09 -12.52 26.23
C SER A 487 -11.05 -13.60 25.87
N HIS A 488 -9.80 -13.22 25.63
CA HIS A 488 -8.74 -14.17 25.25
C HIS A 488 -8.48 -15.25 26.31
N SER A 489 -8.63 -14.90 27.59
CA SER A 489 -8.28 -15.80 28.69
C SER A 489 -9.40 -16.78 29.04
N PHE A 490 -10.64 -16.34 28.89
CA PHE A 490 -11.78 -17.06 29.42
C PHE A 490 -12.75 -17.52 28.35
N ASP A 491 -12.69 -17.09 27.10
CA ASP A 491 -13.60 -17.57 26.07
C ASP A 491 -13.22 -18.97 25.57
N ARG A 492 -14.23 -19.79 25.24
CA ARG A 492 -14.02 -21.15 24.73
C ARG A 492 -13.68 -21.12 23.24
N PRO A 493 -12.54 -21.71 22.84
CA PRO A 493 -12.21 -21.80 21.41
C PRO A 493 -13.18 -22.70 20.63
N GLU A 494 -13.82 -23.67 21.29
CA GLU A 494 -14.77 -24.61 20.66
C GLU A 494 -16.15 -23.99 20.37
N SER A 495 -16.49 -22.87 21.02
CA SER A 495 -17.73 -22.13 20.75
C SER A 495 -17.51 -20.93 19.85
N ALA A 496 -16.27 -20.67 19.41
CA ALA A 496 -15.96 -19.50 18.60
C ALA A 496 -16.81 -19.51 17.32
N GLU A 497 -17.72 -18.53 17.20
CA GLU A 497 -18.42 -18.28 15.95
C GLU A 497 -17.37 -18.10 14.85
N SER A 498 -17.56 -18.81 13.74
CA SER A 498 -16.77 -18.57 12.55
C SER A 498 -17.25 -17.27 11.92
N TYR A 499 -16.41 -16.25 11.95
CA TYR A 499 -16.70 -14.98 11.29
C TYR A 499 -16.26 -15.03 9.83
N SER A 500 -16.95 -14.26 8.99
CA SER A 500 -16.58 -14.11 7.59
C SER A 500 -15.64 -12.93 7.44
N ALA A 501 -14.43 -13.19 6.96
CA ALA A 501 -13.46 -12.17 6.63
C ALA A 501 -13.22 -12.10 5.12
N PHE A 502 -12.98 -10.91 4.60
CA PHE A 502 -12.66 -10.63 3.21
C PHE A 502 -11.22 -10.11 3.15
N PRO A 503 -10.25 -10.95 2.74
CA PRO A 503 -8.84 -10.57 2.74
C PRO A 503 -8.57 -9.36 1.84
N ALA A 504 -7.71 -8.45 2.29
CA ALA A 504 -7.15 -7.43 1.42
C ALA A 504 -5.99 -8.02 0.60
N GLU A 505 -6.12 -7.97 -0.72
CA GLU A 505 -5.08 -8.40 -1.64
C GLU A 505 -4.24 -7.18 -2.01
N SER A 506 -2.92 -7.27 -1.83
CA SER A 506 -1.98 -6.20 -2.23
C SER A 506 -1.97 -6.05 -3.75
N ARG A 507 -2.13 -4.82 -4.23
CA ARG A 507 -2.21 -4.46 -5.64
C ARG A 507 -1.32 -3.26 -5.96
N LEU A 508 -0.98 -3.13 -7.24
CA LEU A 508 -0.29 -1.95 -7.75
C LEU A 508 -1.19 -1.24 -8.76
N LEU A 509 -1.64 -0.03 -8.43
CA LEU A 509 -2.44 0.81 -9.30
C LEU A 509 -1.54 1.49 -10.33
N ALA A 510 -1.84 1.30 -11.60
CA ALA A 510 -1.24 2.10 -12.66
C ALA A 510 -1.87 3.50 -12.68
N ASP A 511 -1.03 4.51 -12.49
CA ASP A 511 -1.36 5.93 -12.63
C ASP A 511 -0.60 6.46 -13.86
N VAL A 512 -1.36 6.82 -14.90
CA VAL A 512 -0.79 7.16 -16.21
C VAL A 512 -0.71 8.66 -16.40
N SER A 513 0.52 9.16 -16.58
CA SER A 513 0.76 10.55 -16.97
C SER A 513 0.37 10.80 -18.44
N PHE A 514 -0.87 11.22 -18.67
CA PHE A 514 -1.38 11.57 -19.99
C PHE A 514 -0.48 12.57 -20.72
N VAL A 515 0.09 13.54 -20.03
CA VAL A 515 1.03 14.52 -20.61
C VAL A 515 2.23 13.80 -21.24
N ARG A 516 2.83 12.82 -20.56
CA ARG A 516 3.96 12.06 -21.08
C ARG A 516 3.54 11.17 -22.25
N VAL A 517 2.41 10.47 -22.15
CA VAL A 517 1.86 9.62 -23.22
C VAL A 517 1.60 10.44 -24.49
N PHE A 518 0.89 11.56 -24.38
CA PHE A 518 0.55 12.40 -25.53
C PHE A 518 1.75 13.21 -26.06
N THR A 519 2.72 13.54 -25.22
CA THR A 519 4.00 14.11 -25.68
C THR A 519 4.76 13.08 -26.52
N TRP A 520 4.85 11.83 -26.05
CA TRP A 520 5.44 10.74 -26.82
C TRP A 520 4.72 10.51 -28.15
N LEU A 521 3.38 10.49 -28.13
CA LEU A 521 2.57 10.37 -29.34
C LEU A 521 2.81 11.55 -30.30
N GLY A 522 2.83 12.78 -29.78
CA GLY A 522 3.10 13.98 -30.56
C GLY A 522 4.45 13.92 -31.27
N LEU A 523 5.50 13.44 -30.60
CA LEU A 523 6.82 13.23 -31.19
C LEU A 523 6.81 12.13 -32.28
N CYS A 524 6.07 11.04 -32.06
CA CYS A 524 5.87 10.00 -33.08
C CYS A 524 5.11 10.52 -34.32
N LEU A 525 4.11 11.36 -34.10
CA LEU A 525 3.33 11.96 -35.18
C LEU A 525 4.14 13.02 -35.93
N LEU A 526 5.00 13.78 -35.25
CA LEU A 526 5.92 14.72 -35.89
C LEU A 526 6.83 14.00 -36.89
N MET A 527 7.36 12.83 -36.51
CA MET A 527 8.11 11.95 -37.42
C MET A 527 7.26 11.53 -38.62
N THR A 528 6.01 11.12 -38.39
CA THR A 528 5.08 10.71 -39.46
C THR A 528 4.78 11.87 -40.42
N ILE A 529 4.50 13.07 -39.91
CA ILE A 529 4.23 14.27 -40.69
C ILE A 529 5.46 14.69 -41.51
N SER A 530 6.65 14.69 -40.91
CA SER A 530 7.89 14.99 -41.62
C SER A 530 8.15 14.01 -42.76
N GLY A 531 7.82 12.72 -42.57
CA GLY A 531 7.89 11.71 -43.61
C GLY A 531 6.91 11.90 -44.75
N VAL A 532 5.67 12.32 -44.45
CA VAL A 532 4.65 12.64 -45.47
C VAL A 532 5.11 13.83 -46.32
N LEU A 533 5.63 14.88 -45.68
CA LEU A 533 6.16 16.05 -46.38
C LEU A 533 7.36 15.67 -47.27
N LEU A 534 8.26 14.83 -46.76
CA LEU A 534 9.44 14.41 -47.51
C LEU A 534 9.08 13.55 -48.73
N LEU A 535 8.20 12.56 -48.55
CA LEU A 535 7.75 11.67 -49.63
C LEU A 535 6.84 12.36 -50.64
N GLY A 536 6.01 13.31 -50.20
CA GLY A 536 5.03 14.00 -51.05
C GLY A 536 5.57 15.22 -51.78
N ALA A 537 6.46 15.99 -51.15
CA ALA A 537 6.90 17.28 -51.68
C ALA A 537 8.36 17.31 -52.17
N VAL A 538 9.20 16.34 -51.78
CA VAL A 538 10.66 16.40 -52.02
C VAL A 538 11.15 15.23 -52.88
N LEU A 539 10.92 14.01 -52.41
CA LEU A 539 11.42 12.80 -53.08
C LEU A 539 10.53 12.44 -54.26
N ARG A 540 11.14 12.08 -55.38
CA ARG A 540 10.44 11.55 -56.56
C ARG A 540 10.38 10.04 -56.52
N ALA A 541 9.47 9.45 -57.31
CA ALA A 541 9.35 7.99 -57.42
C ALA A 541 10.69 7.33 -57.84
N ASP A 542 11.46 8.03 -58.68
CA ASP A 542 12.77 7.59 -59.16
C ASP A 542 13.82 7.50 -58.04
N ASP A 543 13.74 8.40 -57.04
CA ASP A 543 14.66 8.40 -55.89
C ASP A 543 14.42 7.20 -54.95
N LEU A 544 13.19 6.65 -54.97
CA LEU A 544 12.74 5.53 -54.15
C LEU A 544 13.00 4.16 -54.81
N MET A 545 13.30 4.14 -56.11
CA MET A 545 13.62 2.92 -56.82
C MET A 545 15.04 2.45 -56.47
N PRO A 546 15.27 1.15 -56.18
CA PRO A 546 16.63 0.63 -56.14
C PRO A 546 17.30 0.91 -57.50
N PRO A 547 18.64 1.07 -57.57
CA PRO A 547 19.29 1.16 -58.87
C PRO A 547 18.81 -0.02 -59.69
N GLU A 548 18.12 0.23 -60.81
CA GLU A 548 17.91 -0.83 -61.78
C GLU A 548 19.29 -1.42 -62.00
N LYS A 549 19.45 -2.72 -61.70
CA LYS A 549 20.67 -3.46 -62.07
C LYS A 549 20.97 -3.00 -63.48
N LEU A 550 22.10 -2.32 -63.67
CA LEU A 550 22.63 -1.89 -64.96
C LEU A 550 22.37 -3.04 -65.94
N ARG A 551 21.25 -2.95 -66.65
CA ARG A 551 20.78 -3.97 -67.58
C ARG A 551 21.44 -3.59 -68.90
N GLY A 552 22.75 -3.62 -68.82
CA GLY A 552 23.74 -3.21 -69.80
C GLY A 552 24.94 -4.05 -69.46
N GLU A 553 24.88 -5.28 -69.96
CA GLU A 553 25.97 -6.24 -70.02
C GLU A 553 27.07 -5.63 -70.89
N GLU A 554 27.86 -4.72 -70.33
CA GLU A 554 29.13 -4.30 -70.92
C GLU A 554 30.25 -4.97 -70.12
N ARG A 555 30.84 -5.99 -70.76
CA ARG A 555 32.04 -6.68 -70.28
C ARG A 555 33.14 -5.66 -70.02
N ILE A 556 33.41 -5.35 -68.76
CA ILE A 556 34.71 -4.84 -68.34
C ILE A 556 35.24 -5.78 -67.26
N GLY A 557 36.42 -6.32 -67.55
CA GLY A 557 37.01 -7.46 -66.86
C GLY A 557 37.37 -7.23 -65.40
N TYR A 558 37.35 -8.34 -64.66
CA TYR A 558 38.10 -8.65 -63.44
C TYR A 558 38.69 -7.45 -62.67
N ALA A 559 37.97 -7.01 -61.64
CA ALA A 559 38.57 -6.48 -60.42
C ALA A 559 37.75 -6.99 -59.22
N ALA A 560 38.48 -7.43 -58.18
CA ALA A 560 38.06 -8.36 -57.12
C ALA A 560 36.86 -7.90 -56.25
N PRO A 561 36.04 -8.85 -55.72
CA PRO A 561 34.94 -8.56 -54.82
C PRO A 561 35.42 -8.58 -53.37
N GLN A 562 35.95 -7.46 -52.86
CA GLN A 562 36.30 -7.38 -51.43
C GLN A 562 35.95 -6.04 -50.75
N THR A 563 35.42 -5.06 -51.46
CA THR A 563 35.22 -3.70 -50.91
C THR A 563 33.79 -3.36 -50.51
N LEU A 564 32.79 -4.19 -50.82
CA LEU A 564 31.39 -3.82 -50.58
C LEU A 564 30.86 -4.20 -49.18
N LEU A 565 31.46 -5.21 -48.52
CA LEU A 565 31.05 -5.63 -47.18
C LEU A 565 31.66 -4.73 -46.09
N ASP A 566 32.90 -4.25 -46.29
CA ASP A 566 33.60 -3.37 -45.35
C ASP A 566 33.01 -1.94 -45.28
N ILE A 567 32.24 -1.54 -46.29
CA ILE A 567 31.54 -0.24 -46.29
C ILE A 567 30.21 -0.30 -45.53
N MET A 568 29.63 -1.49 -45.34
CA MET A 568 28.33 -1.65 -44.67
C MET A 568 28.44 -2.01 -43.18
N LEU A 569 29.59 -2.51 -42.71
CA LEU A 569 29.79 -2.95 -41.31
C LEU A 569 30.75 -2.07 -40.49
N GLY A 570 31.06 -0.85 -40.98
CA GLY A 570 31.97 0.11 -40.32
C GLY A 570 31.31 1.31 -39.64
#